data_AF-A0A1I9GBU0-F1
#
_entry.id   AF-A0A1I9GBU0-F1
#
_cell.length_a   1.000
_cell.length_b   1.000
_cell.length_c   1.000
_cell.angle_alpha   90.00
_cell.angle_beta   90.00
_cell.angle_gamma   90.00
#
_symmetry.space_group_name_H-M   'P 1'
#
loop_
_entity.id
_entity.type
_entity.pdbx_description
1 polymer ?
#
loop_
_entity_poly.entity_id
_entity_poly.type
_entity_poly.pdbx_seq_one_letter_code
_entity_poly.pdbx_strand_id
1 'polypeptide(L)'
;KKPEDWDDEMDGEWEPPMVDNPEYKGEWKPKQKKNPAYKGKWIHPEIDNPDYTPDDDLYLYGDIGAVGFDLWQVKSGTIFDDVIVTDSVEEAKKFGEKTLKKTKEGEKKMKEKQDEEEEKKRKEEEEKKKEEEKEEEDKEEEEKEEDEKKKDDETHEEL
;
A
#
# COMPACT_ATOMS: atom_id res chain seq x y z
N LYS A 1 8.51 -52.10 7.23
CA LYS A 1 8.74 -52.87 8.48
C LYS A 1 8.11 -52.08 9.61
N LYS A 2 7.43 -52.72 10.56
CA LYS A 2 6.73 -52.05 11.67
C LYS A 2 7.74 -51.33 12.59
N PRO A 3 7.48 -50.07 13.00
CA PRO A 3 8.33 -49.36 13.96
C PRO A 3 8.36 -50.06 15.33
N GLU A 4 9.47 -49.95 16.06
CA GLU A 4 9.65 -50.59 17.38
C GLU A 4 8.83 -49.92 18.49
N ASP A 5 8.33 -48.70 18.26
CA ASP A 5 7.59 -47.88 19.22
C ASP A 5 6.06 -47.87 18.97
N TRP A 6 5.53 -48.85 18.23
CA TRP A 6 4.10 -48.93 17.90
C TRP A 6 3.34 -49.83 18.88
N ASP A 7 2.30 -49.31 19.52
CA ASP A 7 1.44 -50.03 20.46
C ASP A 7 0.06 -50.37 19.82
N ASP A 8 -0.19 -51.65 19.55
CA ASP A 8 -1.42 -52.10 18.88
C ASP A 8 -2.71 -51.90 19.72
N GLU A 9 -2.58 -51.69 21.04
CA GLU A 9 -3.74 -51.54 21.95
C GLU A 9 -4.20 -50.07 22.05
N MET A 10 -3.29 -49.11 21.86
CA MET A 10 -3.59 -47.67 21.84
C MET A 10 -3.71 -47.10 20.41
N ASP A 11 -2.89 -47.56 19.46
CA ASP A 11 -2.81 -47.01 18.10
C ASP A 11 -3.49 -47.89 17.03
N GLY A 12 -3.93 -49.10 17.39
CA GLY A 12 -4.62 -50.05 16.50
C GLY A 12 -3.68 -50.92 15.64
N GLU A 13 -4.26 -51.83 14.84
CA GLU A 13 -3.49 -52.79 14.03
C GLU A 13 -2.70 -52.09 12.92
N TRP A 14 -1.38 -52.22 12.94
CA TRP A 14 -0.51 -51.54 12.00
C TRP A 14 -0.63 -52.10 10.57
N GLU A 15 -1.04 -51.27 9.61
CA GLU A 15 -1.03 -51.62 8.18
C GLU A 15 0.26 -51.15 7.49
N PRO A 16 0.89 -52.00 6.64
CA PRO A 16 2.09 -51.63 5.91
C PRO A 16 1.80 -50.54 4.86
N PRO A 17 2.77 -49.66 4.58
CA PRO A 17 2.60 -48.64 3.55
C PRO A 17 2.44 -49.31 2.18
N MET A 18 1.36 -48.95 1.48
CA MET A 18 1.15 -49.37 0.10
C MET A 18 2.24 -48.77 -0.78
N VAL A 19 2.98 -49.60 -1.51
CA VAL A 19 4.01 -49.16 -2.46
C VAL A 19 3.34 -48.94 -3.81
N ASP A 20 3.39 -47.71 -4.32
CA ASP A 20 2.90 -47.40 -5.67
C ASP A 20 3.62 -48.24 -6.73
N ASN A 21 2.85 -48.86 -7.62
CA ASN A 21 3.42 -49.68 -8.69
C ASN A 21 4.22 -48.80 -9.67
N PRO A 22 5.55 -48.96 -9.79
CA PRO A 22 6.38 -48.12 -10.65
C PRO A 22 6.09 -48.29 -12.15
N GLU A 23 5.41 -49.37 -12.56
CA GLU A 23 4.98 -49.57 -13.95
C GLU A 23 3.60 -48.99 -14.27
N TYR A 24 2.88 -48.47 -13.26
CA TYR A 24 1.58 -47.85 -13.46
C TYR A 24 1.73 -46.47 -14.10
N LYS A 25 1.50 -46.40 -15.41
CA LYS A 25 1.61 -45.17 -16.22
C LYS A 25 0.39 -44.24 -16.10
N GLY A 26 -0.46 -44.46 -15.10
CA GLY A 26 -1.75 -43.79 -14.94
C GLY A 26 -2.80 -44.30 -15.94
N GLU A 27 -4.04 -43.84 -15.78
CA GLU A 27 -5.09 -44.08 -16.77
C GLU A 27 -4.66 -43.49 -18.13
N TRP A 28 -4.70 -44.31 -19.18
CA TRP A 28 -4.35 -43.87 -20.52
C TRP A 28 -5.29 -42.74 -20.96
N LYS A 29 -4.73 -41.56 -21.24
CA LYS A 29 -5.46 -40.43 -21.82
C LYS A 29 -5.13 -40.31 -23.32
N PRO A 30 -6.13 -40.26 -24.20
CA PRO A 30 -5.90 -40.09 -25.63
C PRO A 30 -5.19 -38.76 -25.91
N LYS A 31 -4.36 -38.73 -26.96
CA LYS A 31 -3.69 -37.50 -27.42
C LYS A 31 -4.74 -36.49 -27.89
N GLN A 32 -4.82 -35.34 -27.22
CA GLN A 32 -5.69 -34.25 -27.65
C GLN A 32 -5.18 -33.67 -28.98
N LYS A 33 -5.95 -33.86 -30.05
CA LYS A 33 -5.68 -33.25 -31.35
C LYS A 33 -6.45 -31.93 -31.44
N LYS A 34 -5.77 -30.85 -31.86
CA LYS A 34 -6.45 -29.59 -32.17
C LYS A 34 -7.52 -29.84 -33.22
N ASN A 35 -8.77 -29.47 -32.93
CA ASN A 35 -9.88 -29.66 -33.84
C ASN A 35 -9.76 -28.68 -35.02
N PRO A 36 -9.50 -29.15 -36.25
CA PRO A 36 -9.40 -28.27 -37.42
C PRO A 36 -10.75 -27.62 -37.79
N ALA A 37 -11.87 -28.15 -37.30
CA ALA A 37 -13.20 -27.57 -37.47
C ALA A 37 -13.58 -26.55 -36.36
N TYR A 38 -12.65 -26.23 -35.44
CA TYR A 38 -12.89 -25.21 -34.41
C TYR A 38 -12.87 -23.81 -35.03
N LYS A 39 -14.03 -23.16 -35.07
CA LYS A 39 -14.22 -21.83 -35.66
C LYS A 39 -13.88 -20.67 -34.69
N GLY A 40 -13.19 -20.95 -33.59
CA GLY A 40 -12.96 -20.00 -32.51
C GLY A 40 -14.07 -20.03 -31.47
N LYS A 41 -13.92 -19.21 -30.43
CA LYS A 41 -14.96 -19.02 -29.41
C LYS A 41 -16.12 -18.29 -30.10
N TRP A 42 -17.33 -18.82 -29.98
CA TRP A 42 -18.51 -18.14 -30.52
C TRP A 42 -18.66 -16.76 -29.87
N ILE A 43 -18.84 -15.73 -30.69
CA ILE A 43 -19.07 -14.34 -30.28
C ILE A 43 -20.49 -13.98 -30.75
N HIS A 44 -21.29 -13.40 -29.85
CA HIS A 44 -22.63 -12.95 -30.21
C HIS A 44 -22.52 -11.78 -31.21
N PRO A 45 -23.32 -11.76 -32.30
CA PRO A 45 -23.31 -10.63 -33.21
C PRO A 45 -23.68 -9.34 -32.48
N GLU A 46 -22.97 -8.26 -32.79
CA GLU A 46 -23.35 -6.92 -32.34
C GLU A 46 -24.62 -6.50 -33.08
N ILE A 47 -25.66 -6.17 -32.32
CA ILE A 47 -26.96 -5.70 -32.83
C ILE A 47 -27.08 -4.24 -32.40
N ASP A 48 -27.43 -3.37 -33.32
CA ASP A 48 -27.64 -1.94 -33.02
C ASP A 48 -28.72 -1.76 -31.96
N ASN A 49 -28.44 -0.94 -30.95
CA ASN A 49 -29.36 -0.69 -29.85
C ASN A 49 -30.49 0.25 -30.31
N PRO A 50 -31.76 -0.19 -30.33
CA PRO A 50 -32.88 0.65 -30.73
C PRO A 50 -33.16 1.82 -29.76
N ASP A 51 -32.67 1.74 -28.52
CA ASP A 51 -32.84 2.79 -27.51
C ASP A 51 -31.70 3.82 -27.54
N TYR A 52 -30.74 3.70 -28.45
CA TYR A 52 -29.68 4.69 -28.60
C TYR A 52 -30.18 5.92 -29.36
N THR A 53 -30.11 7.08 -28.70
CA THR A 53 -30.37 8.39 -29.32
C THR A 53 -29.20 9.33 -29.07
N PRO A 54 -28.57 9.89 -30.12
CA PRO A 54 -27.61 10.96 -29.94
C PRO A 54 -28.35 12.23 -29.51
N ASP A 55 -27.83 12.92 -28.49
CA ASP A 55 -28.34 14.19 -28.00
C ASP A 55 -27.22 15.24 -28.12
N ASP A 56 -27.41 16.20 -29.03
CA ASP A 56 -26.46 17.27 -29.28
C ASP A 56 -26.56 18.39 -28.23
N ASP A 57 -27.64 18.46 -27.45
CA ASP A 57 -27.94 19.54 -26.49
C ASP A 57 -27.55 19.18 -25.05
N LEU A 58 -26.84 18.06 -24.84
CA LEU A 58 -26.42 17.58 -23.51
C LEU A 58 -25.58 18.61 -22.71
N TYR A 59 -24.97 19.58 -23.39
CA TYR A 59 -24.18 20.65 -22.77
C TYR A 59 -25.03 21.84 -22.30
N LEU A 60 -26.27 21.95 -22.75
CA LEU A 60 -27.15 23.09 -22.46
C LEU A 60 -27.88 22.88 -21.13
N TYR A 61 -27.57 23.75 -20.18
CA TYR A 61 -28.33 23.88 -18.93
C TYR A 61 -29.10 25.19 -18.96
N GLY A 62 -30.34 25.19 -18.43
CA GLY A 62 -31.22 26.35 -18.50
C GLY A 62 -30.71 27.56 -17.71
N ASP A 63 -30.51 27.40 -16.41
CA ASP A 63 -29.94 28.43 -15.52
C ASP A 63 -29.08 27.78 -14.45
N ILE A 64 -27.90 28.36 -14.19
CA ILE A 64 -26.97 27.92 -13.15
C ILE A 64 -26.89 29.04 -12.10
N GLY A 65 -27.67 28.90 -11.03
CA GLY A 65 -27.79 29.94 -10.00
C GLY A 65 -26.81 29.83 -8.82
N ALA A 66 -26.12 28.71 -8.65
CA ALA A 66 -25.24 28.48 -7.50
C ALA A 66 -24.03 27.62 -7.85
N VAL A 67 -22.92 27.86 -7.12
CA VAL A 67 -21.72 27.02 -7.11
C VAL A 67 -21.56 26.47 -5.70
N GLY A 68 -21.46 25.14 -5.58
CA GLY A 68 -21.31 24.46 -4.29
C GLY A 68 -20.13 23.50 -4.31
N PHE A 69 -19.45 23.38 -3.16
CA PHE A 69 -18.42 22.38 -2.93
C PHE A 69 -18.99 21.31 -1.99
N ASP A 70 -19.29 20.13 -2.54
CA ASP A 70 -19.70 18.96 -1.76
C ASP A 70 -18.64 17.86 -1.92
N LEU A 71 -17.87 17.62 -0.86
CA LEU A 71 -16.66 16.78 -0.88
C LEU A 71 -16.51 16.05 0.46
N TRP A 72 -16.01 14.82 0.43
CA TRP A 72 -15.60 14.08 1.61
C TRP A 72 -14.08 14.10 1.78
N GLN A 73 -13.57 14.47 2.96
CA GLN A 73 -12.14 14.49 3.26
C GLN A 73 -11.82 13.70 4.55
N VAL A 74 -10.79 12.84 4.49
CA VAL A 74 -10.27 12.12 5.66
C VAL A 74 -9.24 12.96 6.43
N LYS A 75 -8.39 13.73 5.72
CA LYS A 75 -7.42 14.67 6.29
C LYS A 75 -7.69 16.06 5.71
N SER A 76 -7.94 17.04 6.58
CA SER A 76 -8.16 18.43 6.19
C SER A 76 -6.86 19.12 5.77
N GLY A 77 -6.97 20.18 4.97
CA GLY A 77 -5.84 21.02 4.56
C GLY A 77 -5.89 21.53 3.12
N THR A 78 -6.89 21.12 2.34
CA THR A 78 -7.10 21.65 0.99
C THR A 78 -7.66 23.06 1.05
N ILE A 79 -7.07 23.98 0.29
CA ILE A 79 -7.54 25.36 0.13
C ILE A 79 -8.04 25.51 -1.31
N PHE A 80 -9.26 26.01 -1.47
CA PHE A 80 -9.83 26.40 -2.76
C PHE A 80 -9.90 27.92 -2.82
N ASP A 81 -9.42 28.49 -3.92
CA ASP A 81 -9.46 29.92 -4.21
C ASP A 81 -9.67 30.13 -5.72
N ASP A 82 -9.93 31.37 -6.13
CA ASP A 82 -9.98 31.77 -7.54
C ASP A 82 -11.05 31.08 -8.41
N VAL A 83 -12.27 30.93 -7.88
CA VAL A 83 -13.40 30.36 -8.62
C VAL A 83 -13.88 31.34 -9.70
N ILE A 84 -13.80 30.93 -10.97
CA ILE A 84 -14.27 31.70 -12.13
C ILE A 84 -15.30 30.89 -12.94
N VAL A 85 -16.39 31.55 -13.35
CA VAL A 85 -17.42 31.01 -14.24
C VAL A 85 -17.53 31.98 -15.43
N THR A 86 -17.21 31.51 -16.64
CA THR A 86 -17.21 32.33 -17.88
C THR A 86 -17.57 31.46 -19.08
N ASP A 87 -18.05 32.09 -20.15
CA ASP A 87 -18.33 31.50 -21.47
C ASP A 87 -17.10 31.53 -22.41
N SER A 88 -16.04 32.24 -22.03
CA SER A 88 -14.85 32.45 -22.87
C SER A 88 -13.63 31.70 -22.35
N VAL A 89 -13.13 30.79 -23.18
CA VAL A 89 -11.88 30.05 -22.92
C VAL A 89 -10.68 31.00 -22.83
N GLU A 90 -10.68 32.10 -23.57
CA GLU A 90 -9.58 33.06 -23.53
C GLU A 90 -9.55 33.86 -22.24
N GLU A 91 -10.72 34.22 -21.71
CA GLU A 91 -10.84 34.92 -20.43
C GLU A 91 -10.38 34.04 -19.28
N ALA A 92 -10.86 32.78 -19.24
CA ALA A 92 -10.43 31.79 -18.25
C ALA A 92 -8.92 31.59 -18.26
N LYS A 93 -8.30 31.51 -19.46
CA LYS A 93 -6.84 31.42 -19.60
C LYS A 93 -6.15 32.65 -19.05
N LYS A 94 -6.55 33.86 -19.46
CA LYS A 94 -5.94 35.12 -19.00
C LYS A 94 -6.05 35.27 -17.48
N PHE A 95 -7.17 34.84 -16.88
CA PHE A 95 -7.34 34.81 -15.43
C PHE A 95 -6.36 33.84 -14.76
N GLY A 96 -6.28 32.59 -15.24
CA GLY A 96 -5.31 31.62 -14.74
C GLY A 96 -3.84 32.03 -14.88
N GLU A 97 -3.50 32.79 -15.92
CA GLU A 97 -2.16 33.39 -16.07
C GLU A 97 -1.89 34.52 -15.08
N LYS A 98 -2.92 35.29 -14.72
CA LYS A 98 -2.78 36.39 -13.77
C LYS A 98 -2.70 35.92 -12.33
N THR A 99 -3.42 34.85 -11.99
CA THR A 99 -3.50 34.38 -10.60
C THR A 99 -2.59 33.16 -10.38
N LEU A 100 -2.98 31.99 -10.87
CA LEU A 100 -2.26 30.73 -10.62
C LEU A 100 -0.79 30.80 -11.05
N LYS A 101 -0.48 31.29 -12.25
CA LYS A 101 0.92 31.32 -12.73
C LYS A 101 1.82 32.23 -11.90
N LYS A 102 1.28 33.35 -11.37
CA LYS A 102 2.07 34.26 -10.53
C LYS A 102 2.31 33.69 -9.15
N THR A 103 1.29 33.11 -8.53
CA THR A 103 1.38 32.59 -7.16
C THR A 103 2.22 31.32 -7.11
N LYS A 104 2.16 30.47 -8.15
CA LYS A 104 2.88 29.19 -8.23
C LYS A 104 4.39 29.30 -8.02
N GLU A 105 5.05 30.31 -8.59
CA GLU A 105 6.50 30.48 -8.42
C GLU A 105 6.88 30.90 -7.00
N GLY A 106 6.08 31.77 -6.38
CA GLY A 106 6.28 32.22 -5.00
C GLY A 106 6.02 31.08 -4.01
N GLU A 107 4.91 30.37 -4.18
CA GLU A 107 4.54 29.21 -3.36
C GLU A 107 5.61 28.12 -3.43
N LYS A 108 6.08 27.79 -4.64
CA LYS A 108 7.13 26.79 -4.81
C LYS A 108 8.40 27.17 -4.03
N LYS A 109 8.86 28.41 -4.17
CA LYS A 109 10.06 28.89 -3.46
C LYS A 109 9.89 28.89 -1.94
N MET A 110 8.71 29.25 -1.44
CA MET A 110 8.44 29.24 0.00
C MET A 110 8.36 27.81 0.53
N LYS A 111 7.72 26.91 -0.21
CA LYS A 111 7.66 25.49 0.13
C LYS A 111 9.03 24.84 0.16
N GLU A 112 9.86 25.05 -0.86
CA GLU A 112 11.23 24.51 -0.90
C GLU A 112 12.05 24.98 0.31
N LYS A 113 11.93 26.25 0.71
CA LYS A 113 12.60 26.77 1.91
C LYS A 113 12.07 26.14 3.21
N GLN A 114 10.76 25.94 3.32
CA GLN A 114 10.15 25.30 4.48
C GLN A 114 10.54 23.83 4.57
N ASP A 115 10.52 23.11 3.45
CA ASP A 115 10.92 21.71 3.36
C ASP A 115 12.40 21.54 3.76
N GLU A 116 13.31 22.43 3.30
CA GLU A 116 14.72 22.42 3.71
C GLU A 116 14.92 22.72 5.21
N GLU A 117 14.14 23.64 5.78
CA GLU A 117 14.22 23.97 7.22
C GLU A 117 13.64 22.84 8.08
N GLU A 118 12.52 22.24 7.67
CA GLU A 118 11.90 21.10 8.34
C GLU A 118 12.82 19.87 8.26
N GLU A 119 13.47 19.63 7.13
CA GLU A 119 14.43 18.52 6.99
C GLU A 119 15.64 18.71 7.91
N LYS A 120 16.17 19.93 8.02
CA LYS A 120 17.26 20.24 8.98
C LYS A 120 16.82 20.02 10.42
N LYS A 121 15.66 20.55 10.81
CA LYS A 121 15.09 20.35 12.15
C LYS A 121 14.86 18.87 12.46
N ARG A 122 14.37 18.10 11.50
CA ARG A 122 14.14 16.66 11.67
C ARG A 122 15.44 15.89 11.84
N LYS A 123 16.50 16.24 11.09
CA LYS A 123 17.83 15.65 11.25
C LYS A 123 18.44 15.99 12.61
N GLU A 124 18.36 17.25 13.04
CA GLU A 124 18.84 17.67 14.36
C GLU A 124 18.06 16.99 15.51
N GLU A 125 16.73 16.84 15.38
CA GLU A 125 15.92 16.13 16.37
C GLU A 125 16.23 14.62 16.39
N GLU A 126 16.48 14.01 15.24
CA GLU A 126 16.86 12.60 15.13
C GLU A 126 18.27 12.35 15.70
N GLU A 127 19.23 13.24 15.47
CA GLU A 127 20.57 13.16 16.06
C GLU A 127 20.51 13.32 17.58
N LYS A 128 19.72 14.29 18.09
CA LYS A 128 19.52 14.44 19.55
C LYS A 128 18.87 13.22 20.18
N LYS A 129 17.85 12.63 19.55
CA LYS A 129 17.22 11.39 20.05
C LYS A 129 18.22 10.23 20.08
N LYS A 130 19.07 10.11 19.07
CA LYS A 130 20.13 9.08 19.03
C LYS A 130 21.21 9.30 20.09
N GLU A 131 21.54 10.55 20.41
CA GLU A 131 22.46 10.87 21.50
C GLU A 131 21.82 10.58 22.86
N GLU A 132 20.55 10.97 23.07
CA GLU A 132 19.79 10.67 24.29
C GLU A 132 19.62 9.15 24.50
N GLU A 133 19.27 8.39 23.46
CA GLU A 133 19.16 6.92 23.52
C GLU A 133 20.50 6.26 23.89
N LYS A 134 21.63 6.75 23.35
CA LYS A 134 22.96 6.23 23.70
C LYS A 134 23.35 6.55 25.13
N GLU A 135 23.08 7.77 25.60
CA GLU A 135 23.36 8.13 26.99
C GLU A 135 22.50 7.33 27.98
N GLU A 136 21.27 6.94 27.62
CA GLU A 136 20.46 6.04 28.44
C GLU A 136 20.99 4.60 28.41
N GLU A 137 21.42 4.10 27.25
CA GLU A 137 22.02 2.77 27.11
C GLU A 137 23.34 2.65 27.89
N ASP A 138 24.22 3.65 27.80
CA ASP A 138 25.49 3.72 28.56
C ASP A 138 25.24 3.76 30.08
N LYS A 139 24.24 4.51 30.55
CA LYS A 139 23.87 4.56 31.98
C LYS A 139 23.30 3.23 32.47
N GLU A 140 22.50 2.55 31.66
CA GLU A 140 22.00 1.22 31.99
C GLU A 140 23.12 0.16 32.05
N GLU A 141 24.12 0.25 31.18
CA GLU A 141 25.29 -0.63 31.24
C GLU A 141 26.15 -0.37 32.48
N GLU A 142 26.40 0.89 32.84
CA GLU A 142 27.13 1.24 34.07
C GLU A 142 26.40 0.78 35.34
N GLU A 143 25.07 0.91 35.41
CA GLU A 143 24.28 0.39 36.54
C GLU A 143 24.35 -1.14 36.63
N LYS A 144 24.29 -1.86 35.49
CA LYS A 144 24.43 -3.33 35.47
C LYS A 144 25.82 -3.79 35.92
N GLU A 145 26.88 -3.10 35.50
CA GLU A 145 28.25 -3.41 35.94
C GLU A 145 28.45 -3.11 37.44
N GLU A 146 27.86 -2.04 37.98
CA GLU A 146 27.90 -1.77 39.42
C GLU A 146 27.14 -2.82 40.25
N ASP A 147 25.98 -3.29 39.76
CA ASP A 147 25.21 -4.36 40.42
C ASP A 147 25.93 -5.72 40.38
N GLU A 148 26.66 -6.03 39.31
CA GLU A 148 27.51 -7.23 39.25
C GLU A 148 28.69 -7.15 40.23
N LYS A 149 29.39 -6.00 40.29
CA LYS A 149 30.51 -5.83 41.24
C LYS A 149 30.07 -5.91 42.70
N LYS A 150 28.87 -5.43 43.04
CA LYS A 150 28.32 -5.56 44.40
C LYS A 150 28.00 -7.01 44.77
N LYS A 151 27.54 -7.82 43.81
CA LYS A 151 27.30 -9.26 44.02
C LYS A 151 28.59 -10.05 44.17
N ASP A 152 29.64 -9.74 43.41
CA ASP A 152 30.94 -10.40 43.53
C ASP A 152 31.63 -10.08 44.87
N ASP A 153 31.50 -8.85 45.39
CA ASP A 153 32.06 -8.44 46.69
C ASP A 153 31.35 -9.13 47.87
N GLU A 154 30.00 -9.23 47.84
CA GLU A 154 29.24 -10.01 48.84
C GLU A 154 29.57 -11.51 48.81
N THR A 155 30.01 -12.04 47.66
CA THR A 155 30.35 -13.47 47.53
C THR A 155 31.77 -13.79 48.02
N HIS A 156 32.65 -12.78 48.18
CA HIS A 156 34.04 -12.97 48.62
C HIS A 156 34.23 -12.92 50.15
N GLU A 157 33.24 -12.43 50.92
CA GLU A 157 33.29 -12.41 52.39
C GLU A 157 32.75 -13.68 53.08
N GLU A 158 32.08 -14.60 52.37
CA GLU A 158 31.52 -15.85 52.93
C GLU A 158 32.40 -17.13 52.75
N LEU A 159 33.73 -17.01 52.68
CA LEU A 159 34.65 -18.17 52.61
C LEU A 159 35.81 -18.14 53.61
#